data_AF-A0A536SWS5-F1
#
_entry.id   AF-A0A536SWS5-F1
#
_cell.length_a   1.000
_cell.length_b   1.000
_cell.length_c   1.000
_cell.angle_alpha   90.00
_cell.angle_beta   90.00
_cell.angle_gamma   90.00
#
_symmetry.space_group_name_H-M   'P 1'
#
loop_
_entity.id
_entity.type
_entity.pdbx_description
1 polymer ?
#
loop_
_entity_poly.entity_id
_entity_poly.type
_entity_poly.pdbx_seq_one_letter_code
_entity_poly.pdbx_strand_id
1 'polypeptide(L)' 'MPSLKRPENAARIELPPRRAIVAADTDVLVVGGGPAGLGAAIGAAQAGARVVLAERYGFLGGNATAALVMP' A
#
# COMPACT_ATOMS: atom_id res chain seq x y z
N MET A 1 18.58 6.21 9.25
CA MET A 1 17.29 6.70 9.79
C MET A 1 17.14 6.14 11.20
N PRO A 2 16.86 6.96 12.21
CA PRO A 2 16.53 6.43 13.53
C PRO A 2 15.25 5.60 13.44
N SER A 3 15.23 4.44 14.08
CA SER A 3 14.02 3.63 14.17
C SER A 3 12.95 4.39 14.94
N LEU A 4 11.73 4.42 14.38
CA LEU A 4 10.56 4.90 15.12
C LEU A 4 10.36 3.99 16.34
N LYS A 5 10.46 4.55 17.54
CA LYS A 5 10.08 3.84 18.77
C LYS A 5 8.57 3.77 18.82
N ARG A 6 8.04 2.57 19.11
CA ARG A 6 6.62 2.41 19.40
C ARG A 6 6.27 3.30 20.59
N PRO A 7 5.23 4.14 20.52
CA PRO A 7 4.84 4.97 21.65
C PRO A 7 4.42 4.09 22.83
N GLU A 8 4.84 4.48 24.03
CA GLU A 8 4.48 3.80 25.29
C GLU A 8 2.96 3.82 25.51
N ASN A 9 2.30 4.89 25.07
CA ASN A 9 0.86 5.06 25.12
C ASN A 9 0.28 5.22 23.71
N ALA A 10 -0.49 4.23 23.25
CA ALA A 10 -1.21 4.34 22.00
C ALA A 10 -2.46 5.21 22.19
N ALA A 11 -2.46 6.43 21.64
CA ALA A 11 -3.64 7.29 21.62
C ALA A 11 -4.49 7.00 20.39
N ARG A 12 -5.81 6.88 20.56
CA ARG A 12 -6.77 6.95 19.44
C ARG A 12 -7.00 8.40 19.09
N ILE A 13 -6.88 8.74 17.81
CA ILE A 13 -7.21 10.07 17.28
C ILE A 13 -8.37 9.94 16.29
N GLU A 14 -9.31 10.89 16.35
CA GLU A 14 -10.33 11.01 15.31
C GLU A 14 -9.76 11.74 14.10
N LEU A 15 -10.02 11.21 12.91
CA LEU A 15 -9.67 11.84 11.65
C LEU A 15 -10.92 12.53 11.08
N PRO A 16 -10.77 13.68 10.37
CA PRO A 16 -11.90 14.35 9.74
C PRO A 16 -12.63 13.44 8.73
N PRO A 17 -13.99 13.48 8.67
CA PRO A 17 -14.74 12.69 7.70
C PRO A 17 -14.41 13.12 6.26
N ARG A 18 -14.22 12.15 5.37
CA ARG A 18 -13.98 12.38 3.93
C ARG A 18 -15.02 11.65 3.08
N ARG A 19 -15.47 12.29 2.00
CA ARG A 19 -16.34 11.67 0.98
C ARG A 19 -15.47 11.01 -0.09
N ALA A 20 -15.92 9.88 -0.62
CA ALA A 20 -15.25 9.16 -1.69
C ALA A 20 -16.29 8.48 -2.60
N ILE A 21 -15.84 8.10 -3.80
CA ILE A 21 -16.62 7.29 -4.72
C ILE A 21 -16.14 5.84 -4.58
N VAL A 22 -17.08 4.90 -4.57
CA VAL A 22 -16.73 3.46 -4.60
C VAL A 22 -16.13 3.14 -5.96
N ALA A 23 -14.86 2.76 -5.98
CA ALA A 23 -14.13 2.48 -7.21
C ALA A 23 -14.28 1.02 -7.69
N ALA A 24 -14.21 0.06 -6.76
CA ALA A 24 -14.31 -1.37 -7.04
C ALA A 24 -14.50 -2.18 -5.74
N ASP A 25 -15.02 -3.39 -5.87
CA ASP A 25 -15.00 -4.43 -4.85
C ASP A 25 -13.83 -5.40 -5.09
N THR A 26 -13.19 -5.84 -4.01
CA THR A 26 -12.03 -6.74 -4.07
C THR A 26 -11.95 -7.57 -2.79
N ASP A 27 -11.31 -8.73 -2.86
CA ASP A 27 -11.05 -9.55 -1.66
C ASP A 27 -9.78 -9.04 -0.96
N VAL A 28 -8.82 -8.54 -1.74
CA VAL A 28 -7.59 -7.90 -1.23
C VAL A 28 -7.34 -6.57 -1.94
N LEU A 29 -7.10 -5.50 -1.17
CA LEU A 29 -6.63 -4.21 -1.66
C LEU A 29 -5.17 -4.02 -1.26
N VAL A 30 -4.28 -3.87 -2.25
CA VAL A 30 -2.88 -3.53 -2.04
C VAL A 30 -2.68 -2.04 -2.32
N VAL A 31 -2.19 -1.30 -1.32
CA VAL A 31 -1.91 0.14 -1.45
C VAL A 31 -0.41 0.37 -1.56
N GLY A 32 0.03 0.80 -2.74
CA GLY A 32 1.44 1.03 -3.10
C GLY A 32 1.98 -0.06 -4.04
N GLY A 33 2.54 0.36 -5.17
CA GLY A 33 3.11 -0.46 -6.24
C GLY A 33 4.62 -0.62 -6.18
N GLY A 34 5.23 -0.51 -4.99
CA GLY A 34 6.65 -0.83 -4.77
C GLY A 34 6.90 -2.36 -4.74
N PRO A 35 8.16 -2.82 -4.56
CA PRO A 35 8.50 -4.24 -4.57
C PRO A 35 7.68 -5.10 -3.61
N ALA A 36 7.47 -4.60 -2.38
CA ALA A 36 6.64 -5.29 -1.38
C ALA A 36 5.17 -5.37 -1.80
N GLY A 37 4.61 -4.29 -2.36
CA GLY A 37 3.22 -4.26 -2.82
C GLY A 37 2.99 -5.16 -4.03
N LEU A 38 3.91 -5.16 -4.99
CA LEU A 38 3.89 -6.09 -6.12
C LEU A 38 3.95 -7.55 -5.65
N GLY A 39 4.87 -7.87 -4.74
CA GLY A 39 4.95 -9.21 -4.16
C GLY A 39 3.66 -9.63 -3.46
N ALA A 40 3.07 -8.72 -2.65
CA ALA A 40 1.81 -8.98 -1.97
C ALA A 40 0.63 -9.18 -2.95
N ALA A 41 0.51 -8.35 -3.98
CA ALA A 41 -0.55 -8.45 -4.96
C ALA A 41 -0.46 -9.73 -5.78
N ILE A 42 0.75 -10.10 -6.24
CA ILE A 42 0.99 -11.34 -6.98
C ILE A 42 0.68 -12.55 -6.09
N GLY A 43 1.19 -12.58 -4.85
CA GLY A 43 0.94 -13.67 -3.92
C GLY A 43 -0.55 -13.85 -3.61
N ALA A 44 -1.29 -12.76 -3.38
CA ALA A 44 -2.73 -12.80 -3.15
C ALA A 44 -3.50 -13.29 -4.38
N ALA A 45 -3.14 -12.81 -5.58
CA ALA A 45 -3.76 -13.26 -6.83
C ALA A 45 -3.50 -14.74 -7.10
N GLN A 46 -2.28 -15.22 -6.84
CA GLN A 46 -1.91 -16.64 -6.95
C GLN A 46 -2.66 -17.52 -5.95
N ALA A 47 -3.03 -16.98 -4.79
CA ALA A 47 -3.88 -17.64 -3.81
C ALA A 47 -5.39 -17.63 -4.20
N GLY A 48 -5.75 -17.04 -5.34
CA GLY A 48 -7.11 -17.03 -5.87
C GLY A 48 -7.98 -15.83 -5.45
N ALA A 49 -7.40 -14.82 -4.79
CA ALA A 49 -8.15 -13.62 -4.42
C ALA A 49 -8.41 -12.72 -5.64
N ARG A 50 -9.56 -12.03 -5.66
CA ARG A 50 -9.71 -10.81 -6.49
C ARG A 50 -8.87 -9.73 -5.83
N VAL A 51 -7.94 -9.16 -6.59
CA VAL A 51 -6.97 -8.19 -6.07
C VAL A 51 -7.09 -6.88 -6.84
N VAL A 52 -7.10 -5.77 -6.10
CA VAL A 52 -6.90 -4.42 -6.64
C VAL A 52 -5.58 -3.90 -6.09
N LEU A 53 -4.69 -3.45 -6.97
CA LEU A 53 -3.47 -2.72 -6.61
C LEU A 53 -3.67 -1.24 -6.95
N ALA A 54 -3.57 -0.39 -5.94
CA ALA A 54 -3.69 1.06 -6.08
C ALA A 54 -2.32 1.72 -5.89
N GLU A 55 -1.86 2.42 -6.92
CA GLU A 55 -0.63 3.21 -6.92
C GLU A 55 -0.97 4.66 -7.22
N ARG A 56 -0.34 5.59 -6.48
CA ARG A 56 -0.55 7.03 -6.63
C ARG A 56 0.20 7.63 -7.83
N TYR A 57 1.25 6.95 -8.29
CA TYR A 57 2.07 7.36 -9.42
C TYR A 57 1.60 6.69 -10.72
N GLY A 58 1.98 7.27 -11.86
CA GLY A 58 1.75 6.66 -13.17
C GLY A 58 2.70 5.50 -13.51
N PHE A 59 3.44 4.98 -12.52
CA PHE A 59 4.44 3.92 -12.69
C PHE A 59 4.53 3.04 -11.44
N LEU A 60 5.03 1.82 -11.61
CA LEU A 60 5.30 0.85 -10.55
C LEU A 60 6.78 0.87 -10.14
N GLY A 61 7.13 0.21 -9.05
CA GLY A 61 8.51 0.03 -8.55
C GLY A 61 8.89 0.95 -7.39
N GLY A 62 8.05 1.92 -7.04
CA GLY A 62 8.31 2.83 -5.90
C GLY A 62 9.67 3.53 -6.03
N ASN A 63 10.46 3.54 -4.96
CA ASN A 63 11.80 4.16 -4.98
C ASN A 63 12.81 3.47 -5.90
N ALA A 64 12.59 2.20 -6.26
CA ALA A 64 13.46 1.53 -7.22
C ALA A 64 13.38 2.20 -8.60
N THR A 65 12.19 2.67 -8.97
CA THR A 65 11.96 3.40 -10.23
C THR A 65 12.10 4.90 -10.06
N ALA A 66 11.48 5.47 -9.02
CA ALA A 66 11.42 6.93 -8.83
C ALA A 66 12.78 7.55 -8.44
N ALA A 67 13.63 6.79 -7.76
CA ALA A 67 14.87 7.29 -7.16
C ALA A 67 16.10 6.44 -7.49
N LEU A 68 15.97 5.46 -8.40
CA LEU A 68 17.06 4.55 -8.82
C LEU A 68 17.72 3.82 -7.63
N VAL A 69 16.93 3.52 -6.60
CA VAL A 69 17.42 2.78 -5.43
C VAL A 69 17.38 1.29 -5.73
N MET A 70 18.51 0.59 -5.60
CA MET A 70 18.50 -0.86 -5.76
C MET A 70 17.58 -1.48 -4.67
N PRO A 71 16.58 -2.28 -5.05
CA PRO A 71 15.69 -2.95 -4.11
C PRO A 71 16.40 -4.07 -3.34
#